data_AF-A0A2W5Z1E9-F1
#
_entry.id   AF-A0A2W5Z1E9-F1
#
_cell.length_a   1.000
_cell.length_b   1.000
_cell.length_c   1.000
_cell.angle_alpha   90.00
_cell.angle_beta   90.00
_cell.angle_gamma   90.00
#
_symmetry.space_group_name_H-M   'P 1'
#
loop_
_entity.id
_entity.type
_entity.pdbx_description
1 polymer ?
#
loop_
_entity_poly.entity_id
_entity_poly.type
_entity_poly.pdbx_seq_one_letter_code
_entity_poly.pdbx_strand_id
1 'polypeptide(L)'
;MVLGMTTLIISPVLALTLVSATQPVAGTQATTVSHIQARTFAVAKPDLRDAAPATPVATLAPAPPAPAATKPAPKKVPFYAAPAADPNSVIGIIEAAAARWGVSGGWMVKIARCESGLRTNAYNPGGPYIGLFQFLMSTFTHNGGTNIYDAADQSNITAKMLAHGQAHQWSCA
;
A
#
# COMPACT_ATOMS: atom_id res chain seq x y z
N MET A 1 48.47 -24.85 52.34
CA MET A 1 48.79 -23.45 52.70
C MET A 1 48.10 -22.57 51.68
N VAL A 2 46.92 -22.02 52.00
CA VAL A 2 46.73 -20.62 52.44
C VAL A 2 47.08 -19.70 51.26
N LEU A 3 46.20 -18.96 50.58
CA LEU A 3 45.06 -18.12 50.96
C LEU A 3 44.37 -17.76 49.61
N GLY A 4 43.06 -17.78 49.37
CA GLY A 4 42.04 -16.99 50.05
C GLY A 4 42.11 -15.52 49.63
N MET A 5 41.41 -15.09 48.57
CA MET A 5 40.99 -13.69 48.45
C MET A 5 39.72 -13.55 47.60
N THR A 6 38.61 -13.73 48.29
CA THR A 6 37.24 -13.43 47.87
C THR A 6 37.08 -11.92 47.81
N THR A 7 37.10 -11.33 46.61
CA THR A 7 36.67 -9.93 46.41
C THR A 7 35.17 -9.91 46.14
N LEU A 8 34.40 -9.92 47.23
CA LEU A 8 33.12 -9.22 47.30
C LEU A 8 33.40 -7.72 47.06
N ILE A 9 32.37 -6.92 46.73
CA ILE A 9 32.16 -5.50 47.09
C ILE A 9 31.59 -4.70 45.88
N ILE A 10 30.26 -4.57 45.96
CA ILE A 10 29.44 -3.38 45.68
C ILE A 10 29.02 -3.13 44.22
N SER A 11 27.84 -3.66 43.91
CA SER A 11 26.88 -3.06 42.98
C SER A 11 26.59 -1.60 43.33
N PRO A 12 26.60 -0.65 42.39
CA PRO A 12 25.84 0.58 42.55
C PRO A 12 24.37 0.27 42.26
N VAL A 13 23.56 0.28 43.30
CA VAL A 13 22.10 0.51 43.20
C VAL A 13 21.93 1.88 42.56
N LEU A 14 21.62 1.92 41.27
CA LEU A 14 21.27 3.17 40.60
C LEU A 14 19.87 3.57 41.09
N ALA A 15 19.85 4.49 42.05
CA ALA A 15 18.64 5.03 42.62
C ALA A 15 17.77 5.70 41.54
N LEU A 16 16.55 5.22 41.39
CA LEU A 16 15.47 5.91 40.66
C LEU A 16 15.19 7.26 41.35
N THR A 17 15.56 8.36 40.72
CA THR A 17 14.94 9.66 41.02
C THR A 17 13.75 9.86 40.11
N LEU A 18 12.57 9.47 40.58
CA LEU A 18 11.30 9.92 40.00
C LEU A 18 11.16 11.41 40.31
N VAL A 19 11.52 12.26 39.34
CA VAL A 19 11.17 13.67 39.40
C VAL A 19 9.67 13.77 39.10
N SER A 20 8.86 13.91 40.14
CA SER A 20 7.45 14.27 40.00
C SER A 20 7.37 15.73 39.62
N ALA A 21 7.45 16.02 38.32
CA ALA A 21 7.07 17.32 37.79
C ALA A 21 5.54 17.40 37.76
N THR A 22 4.94 18.05 38.78
CA THR A 22 3.56 18.50 38.74
C THR A 22 3.44 19.60 37.68
N GLN A 23 3.04 19.21 36.47
CA GLN A 23 2.70 20.16 35.43
C GLN A 23 1.37 20.83 35.78
N PRO A 24 1.25 22.17 35.69
CA PRO A 24 -0.04 22.82 35.73
C PRO A 24 -0.86 22.35 34.53
N VAL A 25 -2.13 22.00 34.77
CA VAL A 25 -3.15 21.90 33.71
C VAL A 25 -3.34 23.30 33.14
N ALA A 26 -2.49 23.63 32.15
CA ALA A 26 -2.68 24.77 31.29
C ALA A 26 -3.84 24.44 30.35
N GLY A 27 -4.85 25.29 30.41
CA GLY A 27 -6.18 25.07 29.86
C GLY A 27 -6.21 24.67 28.39
N THR A 28 -7.34 24.08 28.03
CA THR A 28 -7.81 23.83 26.67
C THR A 28 -7.66 25.10 25.82
N GLN A 29 -6.53 25.25 25.14
CA GLN A 29 -6.43 26.18 24.04
C GLN A 29 -7.15 25.52 22.87
N ALA A 30 -8.43 25.86 22.73
CA ALA A 30 -9.15 25.67 21.49
C ALA A 30 -8.34 26.33 20.38
N THR A 31 -7.62 25.54 19.58
CA THR A 31 -7.10 26.02 18.31
C THR A 31 -8.32 26.34 17.47
N THR A 32 -8.61 27.64 17.34
CA THR A 32 -9.61 28.18 16.44
C THR A 32 -9.33 27.61 15.06
N VAL A 33 -10.16 26.65 14.63
CA VAL A 33 -10.26 26.28 13.22
C VAL A 33 -10.70 27.55 12.53
N SER A 34 -9.82 28.14 11.73
CA SER A 34 -10.17 29.22 10.82
C SER A 34 -11.32 28.71 9.97
N HIS A 35 -12.52 29.23 10.20
CA HIS A 35 -13.67 28.95 9.37
C HIS A 35 -13.26 29.29 7.93
N ILE A 36 -13.13 28.25 7.09
CA ILE A 36 -13.17 28.46 5.65
C ILE A 36 -14.54 29.08 5.41
N GLN A 37 -14.52 30.38 5.12
CA GLN A 37 -15.68 31.14 4.72
C GLN A 37 -16.32 30.40 3.55
N ALA A 38 -17.44 29.73 3.80
CA ALA A 38 -18.29 29.25 2.74
C ALA A 38 -18.69 30.49 1.93
N ARG A 39 -18.11 30.65 0.74
CA ARG A 39 -18.62 31.60 -0.23
C ARG A 39 -20.02 31.11 -0.59
N THR A 40 -21.02 31.70 0.05
CA THR A 40 -22.41 31.61 -0.39
C THR A 40 -22.47 32.28 -1.75
N PHE A 41 -22.53 31.47 -2.81
CA PHE A 41 -22.98 31.97 -4.10
C PHE A 41 -24.47 32.29 -3.95
N ALA A 42 -24.81 33.58 -4.01
CA ALA A 42 -26.19 34.01 -4.09
C ALA A 42 -26.79 33.45 -5.39
N VAL A 43 -27.73 32.52 -5.25
CA VAL A 43 -28.62 32.14 -6.36
C VAL A 43 -29.54 33.33 -6.60
N ALA A 44 -29.17 34.18 -7.56
CA ALA A 44 -30.09 35.17 -8.11
C ALA A 44 -31.26 34.43 -8.76
N LYS A 45 -32.50 34.80 -8.40
CA LYS A 45 -33.70 34.36 -9.11
C LYS A 45 -33.57 34.85 -10.56
N PRO A 46 -33.67 33.99 -11.58
CA PRO A 46 -33.82 34.46 -12.94
C PRO A 46 -35.18 35.15 -13.08
N ASP A 47 -35.16 36.38 -13.57
CA ASP A 47 -36.33 37.16 -13.93
C ASP A 47 -37.07 36.42 -15.07
N LEU A 48 -38.36 36.15 -14.86
CA LEU A 48 -39.23 35.38 -15.74
C LEU A 48 -39.85 36.28 -16.81
N ARG A 49 -39.04 37.05 -17.53
CA ARG A 49 -39.49 37.92 -18.62
C ARG A 49 -38.40 38.06 -19.66
N ASP A 50 -38.36 37.11 -20.59
CA ASP A 50 -38.07 37.30 -22.02
C ASP A 50 -37.79 35.94 -22.67
N ALA A 51 -38.86 35.16 -22.84
CA ALA A 51 -38.84 33.96 -23.66
C ALA A 51 -39.34 34.31 -25.07
N ALA A 52 -38.40 34.52 -25.99
CA ALA A 52 -38.66 34.38 -27.41
C ALA A 52 -39.02 32.91 -27.73
N PRO A 53 -39.91 32.63 -28.71
CA PRO A 53 -40.40 31.28 -28.94
C PRO A 53 -39.30 30.37 -29.48
N ALA A 54 -38.93 29.36 -28.70
CA ALA A 54 -38.11 28.24 -29.13
C ALA A 54 -38.89 27.37 -30.13
N THR A 55 -38.27 27.11 -31.28
CA THR A 55 -38.70 26.10 -32.24
C THR A 55 -38.69 24.69 -31.60
N PRO A 56 -39.61 23.78 -32.00
CA PRO A 56 -39.60 22.42 -31.47
C PRO A 56 -38.44 21.64 -32.07
N VAL A 57 -37.40 21.38 -31.27
CA VAL A 57 -36.37 20.40 -31.61
C VAL A 57 -36.95 19.01 -31.37
N ALA A 58 -37.03 18.24 -32.46
CA ALA A 58 -37.53 16.87 -32.45
C ALA A 58 -36.70 15.98 -31.52
N THR A 59 -37.37 15.30 -30.59
CA THR A 59 -36.83 14.18 -29.81
C THR A 59 -36.48 13.04 -30.77
N LEU A 60 -35.19 12.75 -30.95
CA LEU A 60 -34.76 11.50 -31.56
C LEU A 60 -34.84 10.38 -30.52
N ALA A 61 -35.53 9.31 -30.86
CA ALA A 61 -35.63 8.09 -30.07
C ALA A 61 -34.24 7.45 -29.85
N PRO A 62 -34.02 6.70 -28.75
CA PRO A 62 -32.77 5.99 -28.51
C PRO A 62 -32.50 4.95 -29.61
N ALA A 63 -31.29 4.97 -30.17
CA ALA A 63 -30.84 3.95 -31.09
C ALA A 63 -30.75 2.57 -30.40
N PRO A 64 -31.07 1.46 -31.11
CA PRO A 64 -30.92 0.13 -30.55
C PRO A 64 -29.46 -0.19 -30.20
N PRO A 65 -29.21 -1.03 -29.17
CA PRO A 65 -27.85 -1.41 -28.80
C PRO A 65 -27.18 -2.19 -29.94
N ALA A 66 -25.96 -1.77 -30.29
CA ALA A 66 -25.13 -2.47 -31.25
C ALA A 66 -24.83 -3.90 -30.77
N PRO A 67 -24.80 -4.92 -31.67
CA PRO A 67 -24.41 -6.27 -31.30
C PRO A 67 -23.00 -6.29 -30.72
N ALA A 68 -22.84 -6.92 -29.56
CA ALA A 68 -21.55 -7.11 -28.92
C ALA A 68 -20.62 -7.91 -29.85
N ALA A 69 -19.51 -7.30 -30.26
CA ALA A 69 -18.44 -8.01 -30.95
C ALA A 69 -17.84 -9.07 -30.01
N THR A 70 -17.90 -10.33 -30.43
CA THR A 70 -17.31 -11.46 -29.70
C THR A 70 -15.78 -11.37 -29.76
N LYS A 71 -15.12 -11.20 -28.61
CA LYS A 71 -13.66 -11.36 -28.50
C LYS A 71 -13.29 -12.80 -28.93
N PRO A 72 -12.28 -12.99 -29.81
CA PRO A 72 -11.79 -14.32 -30.15
C PRO A 72 -11.32 -15.07 -28.90
N ALA A 73 -11.71 -16.34 -28.79
CA ALA A 73 -11.21 -17.23 -27.73
C ALA A 73 -9.67 -17.36 -27.82
N PRO A 74 -8.95 -17.36 -26.68
CA PRO A 74 -7.51 -17.53 -26.68
C PRO A 74 -7.15 -18.91 -27.23
N LYS A 75 -6.31 -18.94 -28.27
CA LYS A 75 -5.72 -20.17 -28.80
C LYS A 75 -4.89 -20.81 -27.68
N LYS A 76 -5.17 -22.08 -27.35
CA LYS A 76 -4.35 -22.86 -26.41
C LYS A 76 -2.96 -23.05 -27.01
N VAL A 77 -2.02 -22.20 -26.62
CA VAL A 77 -0.59 -22.45 -26.84
C VAL A 77 -0.13 -23.53 -25.86
N PRO A 78 0.67 -24.52 -26.30
CA PRO A 78 1.25 -25.49 -25.38
C PRO A 78 2.11 -24.74 -24.37
N PHE A 79 1.79 -24.93 -23.08
CA PHE A 79 2.51 -24.33 -21.98
C PHE A 79 3.81 -25.11 -21.78
N TYR A 80 4.87 -24.71 -22.48
CA TYR A 80 6.21 -25.15 -22.10
C TYR A 80 6.55 -24.48 -20.78
N ALA A 81 6.79 -25.27 -19.73
CA ALA A 81 7.28 -24.75 -18.47
C ALA A 81 8.58 -23.98 -18.76
N ALA A 82 8.61 -22.70 -18.39
CA ALA A 82 9.84 -21.93 -18.45
C ALA A 82 10.90 -22.62 -17.58
N PRO A 83 12.19 -22.54 -17.93
CA PRO A 83 13.26 -22.94 -17.03
C PRO A 83 13.07 -22.27 -15.67
N ALA A 84 13.32 -23.02 -14.59
CA ALA A 84 13.29 -22.47 -13.24
C ALA A 84 14.19 -21.23 -13.16
N ALA A 85 13.72 -20.16 -12.54
CA ALA A 85 14.51 -18.96 -12.35
C ALA A 85 15.74 -19.27 -11.46
N ASP A 86 16.83 -18.53 -11.68
CA ASP A 86 17.97 -18.56 -10.75
C ASP A 86 17.47 -18.20 -9.34
N PRO A 87 17.72 -19.02 -8.31
CA PRO A 87 17.20 -18.81 -6.96
C PRO A 87 17.68 -17.50 -6.32
N ASN A 88 18.79 -16.92 -6.78
CA ASN A 88 19.31 -15.64 -6.32
C ASN A 88 18.83 -14.46 -7.18
N SER A 89 18.16 -14.70 -8.30
CA SER A 89 17.49 -13.65 -9.05
C SER A 89 16.27 -13.14 -8.28
N VAL A 90 15.86 -11.89 -8.53
CA VAL A 90 14.63 -11.34 -7.94
C VAL A 90 13.42 -12.24 -8.22
N ILE A 91 13.32 -12.82 -9.42
CA ILE A 91 12.24 -13.75 -9.77
C ILE A 91 12.32 -15.02 -8.92
N GLY A 92 13.50 -15.65 -8.82
CA GLY A 92 13.68 -16.85 -8.00
C GLY A 92 13.40 -16.60 -6.52
N ILE A 93 13.78 -15.44 -6.00
CA ILE A 93 13.46 -15.01 -4.62
C ILE A 93 11.93 -14.87 -4.43
N ILE A 94 11.23 -14.26 -5.39
CA ILE A 94 9.77 -14.15 -5.38
C ILE A 94 9.13 -15.54 -5.39
N GLU A 95 9.55 -16.42 -6.30
CA GLU A 95 9.01 -17.77 -6.46
C GLU A 95 9.28 -18.64 -5.21
N ALA A 96 10.47 -18.53 -4.63
CA ALA A 96 10.81 -19.22 -3.38
C ALA A 96 9.96 -18.73 -2.21
N ALA A 97 9.70 -17.43 -2.10
CA ALA A 97 8.79 -16.90 -1.09
C ALA A 97 7.36 -17.37 -1.30
N ALA A 98 6.87 -17.32 -2.54
CA ALA A 98 5.55 -17.78 -2.91
C ALA A 98 5.34 -19.26 -2.52
N ALA A 99 6.33 -20.11 -2.80
CA ALA A 99 6.30 -21.53 -2.46
C ALA A 99 6.18 -21.78 -0.93
N ARG A 100 6.89 -21.00 -0.10
CA ARG A 100 6.81 -21.13 1.38
C ARG A 100 5.41 -20.87 1.94
N TRP A 101 4.64 -20.00 1.28
CA TRP A 101 3.30 -19.59 1.70
C TRP A 101 2.18 -20.27 0.91
N GLY A 102 2.51 -21.17 -0.02
CA GLY A 102 1.52 -21.87 -0.84
C GLY A 102 0.76 -20.96 -1.81
N VAL A 103 1.37 -19.85 -2.24
CA VAL A 103 0.79 -18.93 -3.23
C VAL A 103 1.47 -19.09 -4.59
N SER A 104 0.80 -18.66 -5.67
CA SER A 104 1.34 -18.78 -7.03
C SER A 104 2.54 -17.85 -7.25
N GLY A 105 3.72 -18.41 -7.51
CA GLY A 105 4.93 -17.65 -7.83
C GLY A 105 4.76 -16.78 -9.08
N GLY A 106 4.18 -17.33 -10.14
CA GLY A 106 3.91 -16.57 -11.38
C GLY A 106 2.96 -15.39 -11.15
N TRP A 107 2.00 -15.52 -10.23
CA TRP A 107 1.12 -14.41 -9.86
C TRP A 107 1.88 -13.32 -9.11
N MET A 108 2.73 -13.68 -8.15
CA MET A 108 3.56 -12.70 -7.45
C MET A 108 4.55 -12.00 -8.39
N VAL A 109 5.14 -12.72 -9.35
CA VAL A 109 6.01 -12.12 -10.37
C VAL A 109 5.24 -11.14 -11.25
N LYS A 110 3.99 -11.45 -11.62
CA LYS A 110 3.10 -10.52 -12.34
C LYS A 110 2.86 -9.25 -11.52
N ILE A 111 2.56 -9.36 -10.23
CA ILE A 111 2.38 -8.21 -9.34
C ILE A 111 3.67 -7.38 -9.28
N ALA A 112 4.82 -7.98 -8.95
CA ALA A 112 6.09 -7.24 -8.84
C ALA A 112 6.51 -6.55 -10.15
N ARG A 113 6.25 -7.18 -11.31
CA ARG A 113 6.48 -6.56 -12.62
C ARG A 113 5.58 -5.33 -12.83
N CYS A 114 4.31 -5.42 -12.45
CA CYS A 114 3.36 -4.32 -12.57
C CYS A 114 3.70 -3.16 -11.64
N GLU A 115 4.04 -3.48 -10.38
CA GLU A 115 4.28 -2.48 -9.33
C GLU A 115 5.61 -1.74 -9.51
N SER A 116 6.70 -2.45 -9.78
CA SER A 116 8.04 -1.84 -9.83
C SER A 116 8.83 -2.12 -11.10
N GLY A 117 8.39 -3.06 -11.94
CA GLY A 117 9.23 -3.63 -12.99
C GLY A 117 10.35 -4.49 -12.43
N LEU A 118 10.12 -5.18 -11.31
CA LEU A 118 11.10 -6.02 -10.60
C LEU A 118 12.28 -5.26 -9.95
N ARG A 119 12.08 -3.99 -9.57
CA ARG A 119 13.11 -3.15 -8.93
C ARG A 119 12.92 -3.11 -7.42
N THR A 120 13.88 -3.65 -6.67
CA THR A 120 13.82 -3.78 -5.21
C THR A 120 13.90 -2.45 -4.45
N ASN A 121 14.45 -1.41 -5.10
CA ASN A 121 14.61 -0.06 -4.57
C ASN A 121 13.74 0.97 -5.31
N ALA A 122 12.67 0.53 -5.99
CA ALA A 122 11.75 1.46 -6.64
C ALA A 122 11.10 2.40 -5.61
N TYR A 123 10.97 3.67 -5.97
CA TYR A 123 10.26 4.67 -5.18
C TYR A 123 9.33 5.45 -6.11
N ASN A 124 8.07 5.61 -5.70
CA ASN A 124 7.11 6.41 -6.43
C ASN A 124 7.15 7.86 -5.92
N PRO A 125 7.56 8.86 -6.71
CA PRO A 125 7.57 10.25 -6.25
C PRO A 125 6.17 10.83 -6.03
N GLY A 126 5.13 10.22 -6.59
CA GLY A 126 3.73 10.62 -6.43
C GLY A 126 3.01 10.03 -5.22
N GLY A 127 3.68 9.21 -4.39
CA GLY A 127 3.07 8.61 -3.21
C GLY A 127 4.06 7.87 -2.31
N PRO A 128 3.64 7.38 -1.12
CA PRO A 128 4.56 6.80 -0.15
C PRO A 128 4.91 5.31 -0.43
N TYR A 129 4.88 4.87 -1.69
CA TYR A 129 5.05 3.47 -2.09
C TYR A 129 6.51 3.14 -2.42
N ILE A 130 7.00 2.04 -1.84
CA ILE A 130 8.43 1.67 -1.84
C ILE A 130 8.62 0.20 -2.22
N GLY A 131 9.65 -0.05 -3.01
CA GLY A 131 10.23 -1.36 -3.24
C GLY A 131 9.56 -2.17 -4.34
N LEU A 132 9.96 -3.45 -4.37
CA LEU A 132 9.61 -4.48 -5.34
C LEU A 132 8.10 -4.63 -5.56
N PHE A 133 7.32 -4.50 -4.48
CA PHE A 133 5.86 -4.63 -4.48
C PHE A 133 5.14 -3.33 -4.12
N GLN A 134 5.84 -2.18 -4.21
CA GLN A 134 5.26 -0.85 -3.95
C GLN A 134 4.46 -0.78 -2.65
N PHE A 135 5.08 -1.21 -1.54
CA PHE A 135 4.45 -1.19 -0.23
C PHE A 135 4.30 0.23 0.32
N LEU A 136 3.21 0.46 1.06
CA LEU A 136 3.21 1.45 2.14
C LEU A 136 4.09 0.96 3.27
N MET A 137 5.01 1.79 3.76
CA MET A 137 5.94 1.39 4.84
C MET A 137 5.20 0.90 6.09
N SER A 138 4.10 1.56 6.47
CA SER A 138 3.28 1.14 7.63
C SER A 138 2.68 -0.25 7.45
N THR A 139 2.26 -0.59 6.23
CA THR A 139 1.70 -1.92 5.92
C THR A 139 2.79 -2.98 5.96
N PHE A 140 3.97 -2.67 5.41
CA PHE A 140 5.12 -3.58 5.41
C PHE A 140 5.58 -3.92 6.83
N THR A 141 5.78 -2.90 7.68
CA THR A 141 6.23 -3.11 9.06
C THR A 141 5.14 -3.71 9.95
N HIS A 142 3.86 -3.35 9.76
CA HIS A 142 2.75 -4.00 10.46
C HIS A 142 2.69 -5.50 10.16
N ASN A 143 3.02 -5.89 8.93
CA ASN A 143 3.15 -7.29 8.55
C ASN A 143 4.54 -7.87 8.90
N GLY A 144 5.35 -7.23 9.74
CA GLY A 144 6.60 -7.81 10.24
C GLY A 144 7.78 -7.74 9.29
N GLY A 145 7.69 -6.95 8.22
CA GLY A 145 8.84 -6.62 7.38
C GLY A 145 9.84 -5.74 8.13
N THR A 146 11.13 -5.93 7.85
CA THR A 146 12.24 -5.29 8.57
C THR A 146 13.16 -4.48 7.66
N ASN A 147 13.40 -4.94 6.43
CA ASN A 147 14.21 -4.26 5.43
C ASN A 147 13.44 -4.10 4.12
N ILE A 148 12.89 -2.90 3.88
CA ILE A 148 12.09 -2.61 2.69
C ILE A 148 12.88 -2.69 1.38
N TYR A 149 14.21 -2.73 1.41
CA TYR A 149 15.06 -2.81 0.21
C TYR A 149 15.59 -4.22 -0.05
N ASP A 150 15.39 -5.14 0.89
CA ASP A 150 15.73 -6.55 0.71
C ASP A 150 14.65 -7.26 -0.10
N ALA A 151 15.04 -7.96 -1.17
CA ALA A 151 14.08 -8.63 -2.05
C ALA A 151 13.39 -9.80 -1.35
N ALA A 152 14.10 -10.50 -0.46
CA ALA A 152 13.58 -11.69 0.20
C ALA A 152 12.55 -11.31 1.27
N ASP A 153 12.81 -10.27 2.05
CA ASP A 153 11.87 -9.76 3.05
C ASP A 153 10.60 -9.22 2.39
N GLN A 154 10.74 -8.37 1.37
CA GLN A 154 9.61 -7.89 0.57
C GLN A 154 8.77 -9.03 -0.02
N SER A 155 9.42 -10.01 -0.65
CA SER A 155 8.72 -11.16 -1.23
C SER A 155 8.06 -12.02 -0.16
N ASN A 156 8.69 -12.19 1.00
CA ASN A 156 8.11 -12.96 2.10
C ASN A 156 6.86 -12.28 2.68
N ILE A 157 6.90 -10.95 2.87
CA ILE A 157 5.74 -10.19 3.35
C ILE A 157 4.61 -10.22 2.34
N THR A 158 4.89 -10.03 1.04
CA THR A 158 3.85 -10.14 0.00
C THR A 158 3.24 -11.54 0.01
N ALA A 159 4.05 -12.58 0.00
CA ALA A 159 3.57 -13.97 -0.02
C ALA A 159 2.67 -14.27 1.19
N LYS A 160 3.07 -13.83 2.39
CA LYS A 160 2.25 -13.90 3.60
C LYS A 160 0.91 -13.21 3.42
N MET A 161 0.92 -11.94 3.02
CA MET A 161 -0.30 -11.15 2.88
C MET A 161 -1.26 -11.76 1.87
N LEU A 162 -0.76 -12.24 0.73
CA LEU A 162 -1.57 -12.95 -0.26
C LEU A 162 -2.17 -14.24 0.29
N ALA A 163 -1.40 -15.04 1.04
CA ALA A 163 -1.90 -16.26 1.68
C ALA A 163 -3.01 -15.97 2.72
N HIS A 164 -3.00 -14.78 3.33
CA HIS A 164 -4.04 -14.31 4.25
C HIS A 164 -5.18 -13.53 3.55
N GLY A 165 -5.29 -13.60 2.22
CA GLY A 165 -6.40 -12.98 1.49
C GLY A 165 -6.30 -11.45 1.33
N GLN A 166 -5.13 -10.87 1.56
CA GLN A 166 -4.91 -9.42 1.48
C GLN A 166 -4.51 -8.94 0.08
N ALA A 167 -4.89 -9.66 -0.97
CA ALA A 167 -4.56 -9.30 -2.35
C ALA A 167 -5.08 -7.91 -2.76
N HIS A 168 -6.16 -7.44 -2.13
CA HIS A 168 -6.75 -6.11 -2.35
C HIS A 168 -5.82 -4.93 -2.02
N GLN A 169 -4.67 -5.18 -1.37
CA GLN A 169 -3.64 -4.17 -1.13
C GLN A 169 -2.87 -3.79 -2.40
N TRP A 170 -2.98 -4.58 -3.48
CA TRP A 170 -2.33 -4.32 -4.76
C TRP A 170 -3.35 -4.18 -5.88
N SER A 171 -3.25 -3.09 -6.63
CA SER A 171 -4.08 -2.86 -7.80
C SER A 171 -3.81 -3.86 -8.94
N CYS A 172 -2.61 -4.46 -8.96
CA CYS A 172 -2.16 -5.37 -10.01
C CYS A 172 -2.40 -6.86 -9.71
N ALA A 173 -2.98 -7.20 -8.55
CA ALA A 173 -3.28 -8.57 -8.14
C ALA A 173 -4.33 -9.23 -9.05
#